data_AF-A0A3P6D1I2-F1
#
_entry.id   AF-A0A3P6D1I2-F1
#
_cell.length_a   1.000
_cell.length_b   1.000
_cell.length_c   1.000
_cell.angle_alpha   90.00
_cell.angle_beta   90.00
_cell.angle_gamma   90.00
#
_symmetry.space_group_name_H-M   'P 1'
#
loop_
_entity.id
_entity.type
_entity.pdbx_description
1 polymer ?
#
loop_
_entity_poly.entity_id
_entity_poly.type
_entity_poly.pdbx_seq_one_letter_code
_entity_poly.pdbx_strand_id
1 'polypeptide(L)'
;ASCQRCGPESETINHIIFECQSALKYWALSATPSSPKLFSSLYVNLDFLFRQVLSNNVPQNLAIFPWLLWIIWEARNGKLY
;
A
#
# COMPACT_ATOMS: atom_id res chain seq x y z
N ALA A 1 13.71 10.15 -9.56
CA ALA A 1 12.73 11.25 -9.57
C ALA A 1 12.18 11.42 -8.16
N SER A 2 11.77 12.62 -7.75
CA SER A 2 11.10 12.84 -6.46
C SER A 2 9.61 12.48 -6.55
N CYS A 3 9.02 12.07 -5.43
CA CYS A 3 7.60 11.75 -5.37
C CYS A 3 6.75 13.01 -5.59
N GLN A 4 5.88 12.97 -6.60
CA GLN A 4 4.99 14.11 -6.91
C GLN A 4 3.93 14.39 -5.83
N ARG A 5 3.74 13.48 -4.87
CA ARG A 5 2.74 13.60 -3.81
C ARG A 5 3.28 14.12 -2.49
N CYS A 6 4.41 13.60 -2.01
CA CYS A 6 4.99 14.06 -0.74
C CYS A 6 6.11 15.08 -0.94
N GLY A 7 6.83 15.05 -2.06
CA GLY A 7 7.89 16.01 -2.38
C GLY A 7 9.31 15.48 -2.15
N PRO A 8 9.80 15.33 -0.90
CA PRO A 8 11.23 15.18 -0.62
C PRO A 8 11.77 13.77 -0.90
N GLU A 9 10.91 12.75 -0.92
CA GLU A 9 11.33 11.36 -1.03
C GLU A 9 11.52 10.89 -2.47
N SER A 10 12.42 9.92 -2.66
CA SER A 10 12.62 9.26 -3.95
C SER A 10 11.36 8.48 -4.35
N GLU A 11 10.89 8.71 -5.58
CA GLU A 11 9.75 8.00 -6.11
C GLU A 11 10.15 6.57 -6.49
N THR A 12 9.76 5.62 -5.65
CA THR A 12 9.85 4.18 -5.91
C THR A 12 8.46 3.56 -5.83
N ILE A 13 8.29 2.35 -6.38
CA ILE A 13 7.03 1.61 -6.24
C ILE A 13 6.71 1.37 -4.75
N ASN A 14 7.74 1.02 -3.96
CA ASN A 14 7.59 0.84 -2.52
C ASN A 14 7.14 2.14 -1.84
N HIS A 15 7.77 3.26 -2.21
CA HIS A 15 7.40 4.55 -1.68
C HIS A 15 5.94 4.90 -2.02
N ILE A 16 5.56 4.84 -3.30
CA ILE A 16 4.21 5.16 -3.77
C ILE A 16 3.16 4.33 -3.04
N ILE A 17 3.43 3.06 -2.76
CA ILE A 17 2.44 2.13 -2.24
C ILE A 17 2.43 2.06 -0.71
N PHE A 18 3.59 2.08 -0.05
CA PHE A 18 3.71 1.72 1.37
C PHE A 18 4.23 2.85 2.26
N GLU A 19 5.07 3.75 1.75
CA GLU A 19 5.75 4.75 2.59
C GLU A 19 5.17 6.16 2.42
N CYS A 20 4.64 6.47 1.25
CA CYS A 20 4.15 7.80 0.91
C CYS A 20 3.03 8.18 1.87
N GLN A 21 3.09 9.38 2.41
CA GLN A 21 2.10 9.90 3.36
C GLN A 21 0.67 9.91 2.78
N SER A 22 0.54 10.02 1.45
CA SER A 22 -0.74 9.86 0.77
C SER A 22 -1.23 8.41 0.80
N ALA A 23 -0.35 7.44 0.57
CA ALA A 23 -0.68 6.02 0.59
C ALA A 23 -1.03 5.52 2.00
N LEU A 24 -0.29 5.98 3.01
CA LEU A 24 -0.55 5.65 4.41
C LEU A 24 -1.96 6.04 4.87
N LYS A 25 -2.54 7.12 4.32
CA LYS A 25 -3.94 7.47 4.58
C LYS A 25 -4.91 6.40 4.07
N TYR A 26 -4.70 5.87 2.86
CA TYR A 26 -5.51 4.79 2.31
C TYR A 26 -5.38 3.50 3.12
N TRP A 27 -4.15 3.15 3.55
CA TRP A 27 -3.92 2.00 4.43
C TRP A 27 -4.61 2.15 5.79
N ALA A 28 -4.53 3.32 6.41
CA ALA A 28 -5.17 3.60 7.69
C ALA A 28 -6.71 3.55 7.63
N LEU A 29 -7.30 3.87 6.47
CA LEU A 29 -8.74 3.77 6.23
C LEU A 29 -9.19 2.36 5.85
N SER A 30 -8.26 1.51 5.41
CA SER A 30 -8.56 0.14 5.00
C SER A 30 -8.72 -0.77 6.23
N ALA A 31 -9.55 -1.79 6.11
CA ALA A 31 -9.64 -2.83 7.13
C ALA A 31 -8.38 -3.73 7.16
N THR A 32 -7.52 -3.66 6.13
CA THR A 32 -6.34 -4.50 6.00
C THR A 32 -5.34 -4.25 7.13
N PRO A 33 -4.91 -5.28 7.87
CA PRO A 33 -3.85 -5.13 8.86
C PRO A 33 -2.57 -4.74 8.14
N SER A 34 -2.24 -3.45 8.20
CA SER A 34 -0.95 -2.93 7.79
C SER A 34 -0.20 -2.55 9.05
N SER A 35 1.10 -2.86 9.10
CA SER A 35 1.98 -2.31 10.11
C SER A 35 2.89 -1.29 9.41
N PRO A 36 2.53 0.00 9.45
CA PRO A 36 3.34 1.07 8.85
C PRO A 36 4.80 1.08 9.32
N LYS A 37 5.07 0.49 10.49
CA LYS A 37 6.41 0.42 11.10
C LYS A 37 7.26 -0.76 10.60
N LEU A 38 6.71 -1.65 9.76
CA LEU A 38 7.40 -2.85 9.25
C LEU A 38 7.69 -2.79 7.75
N PHE A 39 7.33 -1.69 7.08
CA PHE A 39 7.56 -1.59 5.64
C PHE A 39 9.07 -1.57 5.33
N SER A 40 9.52 -2.55 4.55
CA SER A 40 10.91 -2.68 4.12
C SER A 40 10.98 -2.64 2.60
N SER A 41 11.32 -3.75 1.93
CA SER A 41 11.28 -3.84 0.48
C SER A 41 9.86 -4.13 -0.03
N LEU A 42 9.62 -3.78 -1.29
CA LEU A 42 8.38 -4.10 -2.00
C LEU A 42 8.02 -5.59 -1.89
N TYR A 43 9.01 -6.48 -2.01
CA TYR A 43 8.82 -7.92 -1.92
C TYR A 43 8.32 -8.35 -0.54
N VAL A 44 8.98 -7.91 0.54
CA VAL A 44 8.60 -8.27 1.92
C VAL A 44 7.21 -7.75 2.25
N ASN A 45 6.88 -6.53 1.82
CA ASN A 45 5.58 -5.93 2.06
C ASN A 45 4.45 -6.70 1.37
N LEU A 46 4.67 -7.12 0.11
CA LEU A 46 3.72 -7.95 -0.63
C LEU A 46 3.61 -9.35 -0.03
N ASP A 47 4.73 -10.00 0.29
CA ASP A 47 4.76 -11.33 0.91
C ASP A 47 3.97 -11.35 2.22
N PHE A 48 4.12 -10.32 3.06
CA PHE A 48 3.31 -10.16 4.27
C PHE A 48 1.80 -10.12 3.97
N LEU A 49 1.37 -9.31 3.00
CA LEU A 49 -0.04 -9.21 2.60
C LEU A 49 -0.58 -10.53 2.04
N PHE A 50 0.19 -11.20 1.18
CA PHE A 50 -0.19 -12.49 0.61
C PHE A 50 -0.30 -13.58 1.68
N ARG A 51 0.67 -13.66 2.61
CA ARG A 51 0.60 -14.62 3.72
C ARG A 51 -0.62 -14.40 4.59
N GLN A 52 -1.00 -13.16 4.87
CA GLN A 52 -2.21 -12.88 5.64
C GLN A 52 -3.46 -13.44 4.96
N VAL A 53 -3.63 -13.20 3.66
CA VAL A 53 -4.78 -13.72 2.89
C VAL A 53 -4.76 -15.24 2.77
N LEU A 54 -3.58 -15.84 2.55
CA LEU A 54 -3.43 -17.29 2.36
C LEU A 54 -3.55 -18.08 3.68
N SER A 55 -3.32 -17.44 4.83
CA SER A 55 -3.26 -18.13 6.13
C SER A 55 -4.61 -18.60 6.69
N ASN A 56 -5.74 -18.41 6.00
CA ASN A 56 -7.12 -18.70 6.45
C ASN A 56 -7.53 -18.09 7.82
N ASN A 57 -6.63 -17.39 8.49
CA ASN A 57 -6.84 -16.80 9.83
C ASN A 57 -7.49 -15.42 9.77
N VAL A 58 -7.80 -14.93 8.56
CA VAL A 58 -8.22 -13.56 8.33
C VAL A 58 -9.55 -13.59 7.58
N PRO A 59 -10.61 -12.91 8.06
CA PRO A 59 -11.88 -12.90 7.37
C PRO A 59 -11.75 -12.33 5.94
N GLN A 60 -12.51 -12.90 5.01
CA GLN A 60 -12.41 -12.68 3.56
C GLN A 60 -12.52 -11.19 3.15
N ASN A 61 -13.15 -10.38 4.00
CA ASN A 61 -13.24 -8.92 3.89
C ASN A 61 -11.90 -8.18 4.02
N LEU A 62 -10.81 -8.86 4.40
CA LEU A 62 -9.46 -8.29 4.50
C LEU A 62 -8.60 -8.53 3.25
N ALA A 63 -9.08 -9.33 2.30
CA ALA A 63 -8.47 -9.55 0.99
C ALA A 63 -8.68 -8.36 0.01
N ILE A 64 -9.05 -7.18 0.52
CA ILE A 64 -9.25 -5.96 -0.28
C ILE A 64 -7.93 -5.31 -0.71
N PHE A 65 -6.79 -5.74 -0.18
CA PHE A 65 -5.50 -5.11 -0.43
C PHE A 65 -5.15 -4.99 -1.93
N PRO A 66 -5.47 -5.94 -2.85
CA PRO A 66 -5.18 -5.76 -4.28
C PRO A 66 -5.93 -4.56 -4.87
N TRP A 67 -7.17 -4.33 -4.43
CA TRP A 67 -7.94 -3.14 -4.81
C TRP A 67 -7.35 -1.87 -4.21
N LEU A 68 -6.85 -1.93 -2.98
CA LEU A 68 -6.17 -0.80 -2.35
C LEU A 68 -4.88 -0.43 -3.09
N LEU A 69 -4.07 -1.42 -3.48
CA LEU A 69 -2.88 -1.23 -4.33
C LEU A 69 -3.27 -0.54 -5.65
N TRP A 70 -4.35 -1.02 -6.28
CA TRP A 70 -4.87 -0.46 -7.51
C TRP A 70 -5.32 1.00 -7.34
N ILE A 71 -6.10 1.32 -6.31
CA ILE A 71 -6.58 2.68 -6.02
C ILE A 71 -5.40 3.64 -5.79
N ILE A 72 -4.40 3.22 -4.99
CA ILE A 72 -3.20 4.03 -4.74
C ILE A 72 -2.46 4.29 -6.06
N TRP A 73 -2.33 3.26 -6.91
CA TRP A 73 -1.68 3.35 -8.20
C TRP A 73 -2.43 4.24 -9.20
N GLU A 74 -3.75 4.13 -9.30
CA GLU A 74 -4.58 5.00 -10.13
C GLU A 74 -4.52 6.45 -9.67
N ALA A 75 -4.58 6.67 -8.36
CA ALA A 75 -4.44 7.99 -7.78
C ALA A 75 -3.08 8.60 -8.18
N ARG A 76 -1.97 7.83 -8.10
CA ARG A 76 -0.66 8.30 -8.56
C ARG A 76 -0.66 8.66 -10.05
N ASN A 77 -1.32 7.87 -10.90
CA ASN A 77 -1.37 8.11 -12.35
C ASN A 77 -2.43 9.14 -12.78
N GLY A 78 -3.11 9.79 -11.82
CA GLY A 78 -4.11 10.81 -12.09
C GLY A 78 -5.43 10.28 -12.63
N LYS A 79 -5.69 8.97 -12.73
CA LYS A 79 -6.98 8.50 -13.26
C LYS A 79 -8.18 8.76 -12.33
N LEU A 80 -7.91 9.10 -11.07
CA LEU A 80 -8.87 9.57 -10.08
C LEU A 80 -8.64 11.07 -9.88
N TYR A 81 -9.29 11.89 -10.70
CA TYR A 81 -9.44 13.34 -10.52
C TYR A 81 -10.78 13.62 -9.82
#